data_AF-A0A2N0D3N8-F1
#
_entry.id   AF-A0A2N0D3N8-F1
#
_cell.length_a   1.000
_cell.length_b   1.000
_cell.length_c   1.000
_cell.angle_alpha   90.00
_cell.angle_beta   90.00
_cell.angle_gamma   90.00
#
_symmetry.space_group_name_H-M   'P 1'
#
loop_
_entity.id
_entity.type
_entity.pdbx_description
1 polymer ?
#
loop_
_entity_poly.entity_id
_entity_poly.type
_entity_poly.pdbx_seq_one_letter_code
_entity_poly.pdbx_strand_id
1 'polypeptide(L)'
;MLGIDKFIVRLGIIAPAVALVLWAGYAVYDGIYDRGYDKAAVTYQAKIDAMLKAAAAARTAEIERQDAANNAAKEREAARIAADAAITEQLEKQIEELQREADKDPDAGKPVLGAPSVRRINKVR
;
A
#
# COMPACT_ATOMS: atom_id res chain seq x y z
N MET A 1 -92.30 -8.24 2.08
CA MET A 1 -90.89 -8.70 2.23
C MET A 1 -90.15 -8.49 0.91
N LEU A 2 -89.61 -7.30 0.63
CA LEU A 2 -89.08 -6.96 -0.73
C LEU A 2 -87.76 -6.16 -0.73
N GLY A 3 -86.98 -6.22 0.37
CA GLY A 3 -85.70 -5.50 0.48
C GLY A 3 -84.48 -6.38 0.73
N ILE A 4 -84.66 -7.59 1.29
CA ILE A 4 -83.55 -8.45 1.73
C ILE A 4 -82.84 -9.10 0.53
N ASP A 5 -83.59 -9.49 -0.50
CA ASP A 5 -83.07 -10.20 -1.68
C ASP A 5 -82.10 -9.34 -2.52
N LYS A 6 -82.46 -8.07 -2.76
CA LYS A 6 -81.58 -7.11 -3.47
C LYS A 6 -80.34 -6.75 -2.65
N PHE A 7 -80.44 -6.75 -1.32
CA PHE A 7 -79.31 -6.46 -0.44
C PHE A 7 -78.31 -7.63 -0.41
N ILE A 8 -78.80 -8.87 -0.33
CA ILE A 8 -77.96 -10.07 -0.39
C ILE A 8 -77.30 -10.22 -1.76
N VAL A 9 -78.03 -9.97 -2.87
CA VAL A 9 -77.44 -10.00 -4.22
C VAL A 9 -76.37 -8.91 -4.41
N ARG A 10 -76.59 -7.70 -3.88
CA ARG A 10 -75.58 -6.62 -3.93
C ARG A 10 -74.36 -6.97 -3.07
N LEU A 11 -74.54 -7.48 -1.87
CA LEU A 11 -73.43 -7.94 -1.02
C LEU A 11 -72.67 -9.13 -1.65
N GLY A 12 -73.39 -10.05 -2.29
CA GLY A 12 -72.81 -11.19 -3.00
C GLY A 12 -71.95 -10.81 -4.20
N ILE A 13 -72.14 -9.62 -4.77
CA ILE A 13 -71.31 -9.07 -5.86
C ILE A 13 -70.21 -8.14 -5.32
N ILE A 14 -70.51 -7.34 -4.29
CA ILE A 14 -69.55 -6.40 -3.72
C ILE A 14 -68.43 -7.12 -2.96
N ALA A 15 -68.74 -8.15 -2.18
CA ALA A 15 -67.76 -8.90 -1.41
C ALA A 15 -66.64 -9.53 -2.28
N PRO A 16 -66.93 -10.27 -3.36
CA PRO A 16 -65.88 -10.80 -4.23
C PRO A 16 -65.12 -9.70 -4.99
N ALA A 17 -65.77 -8.59 -5.35
CA ALA A 17 -65.08 -7.46 -5.98
C ALA A 17 -64.05 -6.81 -5.04
N VAL A 18 -64.40 -6.62 -3.76
CA VAL A 18 -63.47 -6.12 -2.74
C VAL A 18 -62.32 -7.09 -2.49
N ALA A 19 -62.61 -8.40 -2.41
CA ALA A 19 -61.58 -9.42 -2.24
C ALA A 19 -60.57 -9.44 -3.41
N LEU A 20 -61.03 -9.26 -4.65
CA LEU A 20 -60.18 -9.17 -5.83
C LEU A 20 -59.24 -7.96 -5.79
N VAL A 21 -59.75 -6.79 -5.38
CA VAL A 21 -58.93 -5.57 -5.24
C VAL A 21 -57.86 -5.75 -4.17
N LEU A 22 -58.20 -6.34 -3.02
CA LEU A 22 -57.25 -6.61 -1.95
C LEU A 22 -56.19 -7.63 -2.38
N TRP A 23 -56.58 -8.69 -3.08
CA TRP A 23 -55.64 -9.70 -3.59
C TRP A 23 -54.70 -9.12 -4.66
N ALA A 24 -55.21 -8.32 -5.59
CA ALA A 24 -54.39 -7.63 -6.57
C ALA A 24 -53.41 -6.64 -5.91
N GLY A 25 -53.87 -5.88 -4.91
CA GLY A 25 -53.01 -4.99 -4.13
C GLY A 25 -51.90 -5.75 -3.39
N TYR A 26 -52.24 -6.88 -2.76
CA TYR A 26 -51.27 -7.74 -2.08
C TYR A 26 -50.25 -8.36 -3.04
N ALA A 27 -50.69 -8.85 -4.20
CA ALA A 27 -49.80 -9.44 -5.21
C ALA A 27 -48.82 -8.41 -5.80
N VAL A 28 -49.26 -7.16 -5.98
CA VAL A 28 -48.38 -6.06 -6.40
C VAL A 28 -47.40 -5.67 -5.29
N TYR A 29 -47.87 -5.61 -4.05
CA TYR A 29 -47.02 -5.33 -2.88
C TYR A 29 -45.93 -6.40 -2.71
N ASP A 30 -46.28 -7.68 -2.70
CA ASP A 30 -45.33 -8.82 -2.62
C ASP A 30 -44.32 -8.82 -3.77
N GLY A 31 -44.78 -8.58 -5.00
CA GLY A 31 -43.93 -8.57 -6.19
C GLY A 31 -42.94 -7.40 -6.23
N ILE A 32 -43.34 -6.21 -5.76
CA ILE A 32 -42.49 -5.03 -5.77
C ILE A 32 -41.60 -4.98 -4.54
N TYR A 33 -42.17 -5.21 -3.36
CA TYR A 33 -41.49 -5.02 -2.10
C TYR A 33 -40.50 -6.16 -1.84
N ASP A 34 -40.97 -7.40 -1.81
CA ASP A 34 -40.12 -8.53 -1.39
C ASP A 34 -39.18 -8.97 -2.52
N ARG A 35 -39.71 -9.26 -3.72
CA ARG A 35 -38.86 -9.71 -4.83
C ARG A 35 -37.94 -8.61 -5.37
N GLY A 36 -38.38 -7.36 -5.30
CA GLY A 36 -37.58 -6.21 -5.70
C GLY A 36 -36.40 -5.98 -4.75
N TYR A 37 -36.64 -6.00 -3.43
CA TYR A 37 -35.58 -5.87 -2.44
C TYR A 37 -34.61 -7.04 -2.47
N ASP A 38 -35.11 -8.27 -2.54
CA ASP A 38 -34.25 -9.46 -2.57
C ASP A 38 -33.32 -9.44 -3.77
N LYS A 39 -33.85 -9.09 -4.96
CA LYS A 39 -33.04 -8.98 -6.17
C LYS A 39 -32.00 -7.85 -6.05
N ALA A 40 -32.37 -6.71 -5.46
CA ALA A 40 -31.44 -5.63 -5.21
C ALA A 40 -30.33 -6.07 -4.22
N ALA A 41 -30.70 -6.69 -3.11
CA ALA A 41 -29.79 -7.19 -2.09
C ALA A 41 -28.80 -8.20 -2.67
N VAL A 42 -29.26 -9.19 -3.45
CA VAL A 42 -28.39 -10.15 -4.14
C VAL A 42 -27.45 -9.45 -5.12
N THR A 43 -27.94 -8.47 -5.88
CA THR A 43 -27.13 -7.72 -6.84
C THR A 43 -26.03 -6.92 -6.15
N TYR A 44 -26.36 -6.23 -5.05
CA TYR A 44 -25.38 -5.47 -4.28
C TYR A 44 -24.40 -6.38 -3.55
N GLN A 45 -24.85 -7.51 -3.01
CA GLN A 45 -23.97 -8.50 -2.41
C GLN A 45 -22.96 -9.03 -3.42
N ALA A 46 -23.41 -9.39 -4.63
CA ALA A 46 -22.52 -9.83 -5.69
C ALA A 46 -21.49 -8.74 -6.09
N LYS A 47 -21.90 -7.46 -6.12
CA LYS A 47 -20.98 -6.35 -6.37
C LYS A 47 -19.96 -6.18 -5.24
N ILE A 48 -20.38 -6.28 -3.98
CA ILE A 48 -19.51 -6.21 -2.82
C ILE A 48 -18.49 -7.35 -2.85
N ASP A 49 -18.95 -8.58 -3.11
CA ASP A 49 -18.08 -9.75 -3.19
C ASP A 49 -17.06 -9.62 -4.32
N ALA A 50 -17.47 -9.08 -5.48
CA ALA A 50 -16.57 -8.78 -6.58
C ALA A 50 -15.53 -7.71 -6.21
N MET A 51 -15.95 -6.63 -5.53
CA MET A 51 -15.03 -5.59 -5.04
C MET A 51 -14.04 -6.15 -4.02
N LEU A 52 -14.49 -6.99 -3.08
CA LEU A 52 -13.62 -7.62 -2.08
C LEU A 52 -12.59 -8.54 -2.73
N LYS A 53 -12.99 -9.35 -3.72
CA LYS A 53 -12.07 -10.18 -4.49
C LYS A 53 -11.04 -9.35 -5.26
N ALA A 54 -11.48 -8.28 -5.93
CA ALA A 54 -10.59 -7.38 -6.65
C ALA A 54 -9.60 -6.68 -5.71
N ALA A 55 -10.07 -6.22 -4.55
CA ALA A 55 -9.23 -5.58 -3.54
C ALA A 55 -8.20 -6.56 -2.95
N ALA A 56 -8.59 -7.81 -2.69
CA ALA A 56 -7.66 -8.85 -2.22
C ALA A 56 -6.58 -9.14 -3.27
N ALA A 57 -6.96 -9.30 -4.55
CA ALA A 57 -6.00 -9.52 -5.63
C ALA A 57 -5.04 -8.32 -5.80
N ALA A 58 -5.57 -7.09 -5.76
CA ALA A 58 -4.75 -5.88 -5.84
C ALA A 58 -3.78 -5.76 -4.66
N ARG A 59 -4.22 -6.12 -3.45
CA ARG A 59 -3.36 -6.15 -2.27
C ARG A 59 -2.22 -7.15 -2.43
N THR A 60 -2.51 -8.37 -2.89
CA THR A 60 -1.46 -9.38 -3.12
C THR A 60 -0.45 -8.91 -4.18
N ALA A 61 -0.92 -8.36 -5.30
CA ALA A 61 -0.04 -7.83 -6.35
C ALA A 61 0.86 -6.69 -5.83
N GLU A 62 0.34 -5.82 -4.96
CA GLU A 62 1.13 -4.74 -4.36
C GLU A 62 2.17 -5.27 -3.36
N ILE A 63 1.83 -6.30 -2.57
CA ILE A 63 2.80 -6.96 -1.69
C ILE A 63 3.94 -7.55 -2.52
N GLU A 64 3.63 -8.29 -3.59
CA GLU A 64 4.64 -8.88 -4.48
C GLU A 64 5.54 -7.80 -5.12
N ARG A 65 4.95 -6.68 -5.56
CA ARG A 65 5.69 -5.54 -6.12
C ARG A 65 6.64 -4.93 -5.08
N GLN A 66 6.17 -4.75 -3.84
CA GLN A 66 6.98 -4.21 -2.75
C GLN A 66 8.11 -5.17 -2.37
N ASP A 67 7.84 -6.47 -2.27
CA ASP A 67 8.83 -7.48 -1.95
C ASP A 67 9.92 -7.56 -3.02
N ALA A 68 9.55 -7.55 -4.31
CA ALA A 68 10.51 -7.50 -5.40
C ALA A 68 11.39 -6.24 -5.35
N ALA A 69 10.79 -5.07 -5.12
CA ALA A 69 11.54 -3.81 -5.00
C ALA A 69 12.49 -3.81 -3.78
N ASN A 70 12.03 -4.33 -2.64
CA ASN A 70 12.82 -4.43 -1.41
C ASN A 70 13.98 -5.41 -1.57
N ASN A 71 13.76 -6.56 -2.20
CA ASN A 71 14.82 -7.53 -2.45
C ASN A 71 15.88 -6.95 -3.40
N ALA A 72 15.47 -6.31 -4.49
CA ALA A 72 16.39 -5.62 -5.40
C ALA A 72 17.14 -4.46 -4.73
N ALA A 73 16.53 -3.79 -3.74
CA ALA A 73 17.22 -2.77 -2.95
C ALA A 73 18.26 -3.39 -2.00
N LYS A 74 17.91 -4.48 -1.31
CA LYS A 74 18.82 -5.23 -0.43
C LYS A 74 20.03 -5.78 -1.20
N GLU A 75 19.82 -6.33 -2.40
CA GLU A 75 20.91 -6.82 -3.25
C GLU A 75 21.86 -5.70 -3.66
N ARG A 76 21.32 -4.54 -4.08
CA ARG A 76 22.13 -3.37 -4.41
C ARG A 76 22.92 -2.86 -3.21
N GLU A 77 22.31 -2.81 -2.03
CA GLU A 77 23.00 -2.36 -0.84
C GLU A 77 24.06 -3.35 -0.37
N ALA A 78 23.79 -4.66 -0.45
CA ALA A 78 24.80 -5.68 -0.18
C ALA A 78 26.01 -5.57 -1.12
N ALA A 79 25.78 -5.31 -2.41
CA ALA A 79 26.85 -5.05 -3.37
C ALA A 79 27.64 -3.78 -3.04
N ARG A 80 26.98 -2.71 -2.61
CA ARG A 80 27.64 -1.47 -2.17
C ARG A 80 28.48 -1.68 -0.92
N ILE A 81 27.95 -2.35 0.09
CA ILE A 81 28.69 -2.67 1.32
C ILE A 81 29.93 -3.51 1.00
N ALA A 82 29.82 -4.49 0.10
CA ALA A 82 30.97 -5.30 -0.31
C ALA A 82 32.04 -4.46 -1.03
N ALA A 83 31.62 -3.52 -1.89
CA ALA A 83 32.54 -2.59 -2.55
C ALA A 83 33.21 -1.64 -1.54
N ASP A 84 32.44 -1.08 -0.61
CA ASP A 84 32.95 -0.17 0.43
C ASP A 84 33.94 -0.90 1.36
N ALA A 85 33.68 -2.17 1.69
CA ALA A 85 34.60 -3.00 2.47
C ALA A 85 35.93 -3.24 1.75
N ALA A 86 35.89 -3.54 0.44
CA ALA A 86 37.10 -3.72 -0.37
C ALA A 86 37.91 -2.41 -0.48
N ILE A 87 37.22 -1.27 -0.65
CA ILE A 87 37.85 0.06 -0.65
C ILE A 87 38.50 0.33 0.71
N THR A 88 37.82 0.01 1.81
CA THR A 88 38.34 0.21 3.17
C THR A 88 39.61 -0.60 3.39
N GLU A 89 39.61 -1.89 3.05
CA GLU A 89 40.81 -2.74 3.15
C GLU A 89 41.97 -2.19 2.30
N GLN A 90 41.68 -1.66 1.10
CA GLN A 90 42.68 -1.04 0.26
C GLN A 90 43.25 0.25 0.87
N LEU A 91 42.40 1.08 1.48
CA LEU A 91 42.85 2.29 2.17
C LEU A 91 43.69 1.96 3.41
N GLU A 92 43.28 0.97 4.20
CA GLU A 92 44.05 0.52 5.37
C GLU A 92 45.46 0.07 4.98
N LYS A 93 45.60 -0.73 3.93
CA LYS A 93 46.92 -1.14 3.40
C LYS A 93 47.76 0.05 2.96
N GLN A 94 47.17 1.04 2.29
CA GLN A 94 47.88 2.26 1.88
C GLN A 94 48.31 3.09 3.09
N ILE A 95 47.46 3.21 4.12
CA ILE A 95 47.81 3.91 5.36
C ILE A 95 48.99 3.21 6.04
N GLU A 96 48.95 1.89 6.18
CA GLU A 96 50.06 1.12 6.76
C GLU A 96 51.36 1.25 5.95
N GLU A 97 51.27 1.29 4.63
CA GLU A 97 52.42 1.51 3.77
C GLU A 97 53.02 2.92 3.94
N LEU A 98 52.18 3.95 3.92
CA LEU A 98 52.60 5.33 4.14
C LEU A 98 53.17 5.56 5.54
N GLN A 99 52.60 4.92 6.57
CA GLN A 99 53.15 4.96 7.94
C GLN A 99 54.53 4.30 7.99
N ARG A 100 54.69 3.12 7.37
CA ARG A 100 56.00 2.46 7.29
C ARG A 100 57.03 3.27 6.51
N GLU A 101 56.61 4.01 5.48
CA GLU A 101 57.48 4.90 4.73
C GLU A 101 57.89 6.11 5.57
N ALA A 102 56.95 6.73 6.28
CA ALA A 102 57.23 7.83 7.21
C ALA A 102 58.14 7.41 8.38
N ASP A 103 57.95 6.21 8.95
CA ASP A 103 58.81 5.69 10.02
C ASP A 103 60.25 5.40 9.55
N LYS A 104 60.42 5.14 8.25
CA LYS A 104 61.74 4.94 7.63
C LYS A 104 62.39 6.25 7.21
N ASP A 105 61.68 7.37 7.23
CA ASP A 105 62.23 8.66 6.86
C ASP A 105 63.13 9.20 8.00
N PRO A 106 64.46 9.27 7.80
CA PRO A 106 65.40 9.75 8.81
C PRO A 106 65.23 11.25 9.12
N ASP A 107 64.46 11.98 8.32
CA ASP A 107 64.13 13.39 8.50
C ASP A 107 62.69 13.63 8.99
N ALA A 108 61.88 12.58 9.23
CA ALA A 108 60.46 12.68 9.62
C ALA A 108 60.20 13.53 10.88
N GLY A 109 61.12 13.50 11.85
CA GLY A 109 61.06 14.30 13.06
C GLY A 109 61.85 15.62 13.00
N LYS A 110 62.54 15.90 11.88
CA LYS A 110 63.38 17.10 11.78
C LYS A 110 62.54 18.31 11.36
N PRO A 111 62.66 19.45 12.06
CA PRO A 111 61.98 20.66 11.64
C PRO A 111 62.49 21.09 10.25
N VAL A 112 61.58 21.13 9.26
CA VAL A 112 61.82 21.55 7.86
C VAL A 112 62.46 22.95 7.78
N LEU A 113 62.20 23.79 8.78
CA LEU A 113 62.86 25.07 9.00
C LEU A 113 63.76 25.01 10.23
N GLY A 114 65.02 24.65 10.04
CA GLY A 114 66.03 24.77 11.10
C GLY A 114 66.25 26.22 11.53
N ALA A 115 66.86 26.43 12.70
CA ALA A 115 67.26 27.74 13.23
C ALA A 115 67.97 28.70 12.23
N PRO A 116 68.73 28.23 11.20
CA PRO A 116 69.27 29.10 10.15
C PRO A 116 68.19 29.73 9.23
N SER A 117 67.12 29.01 8.92
CA SER A 117 66.06 29.45 8.00
C SER A 117 65.18 30.54 8.63
N VAL A 118 64.92 30.43 9.93
CA VAL A 118 64.19 31.46 10.72
C VAL A 118 64.95 32.80 10.72
N ARG A 119 66.29 32.76 10.81
CA ARG A 119 67.16 33.95 10.74
C ARG A 119 67.13 34.64 9.37
N ARG A 120 66.95 33.89 8.29
CA ARG A 120 66.83 34.45 6.94
C ARG A 120 65.48 35.14 6.73
N ILE A 121 64.38 34.55 7.20
CA ILE A 121 63.04 35.14 7.10
C ILE A 121 62.95 36.44 7.92
N ASN A 122 63.52 36.46 9.13
CA ASN A 122 63.56 37.67 9.97
C ASN A 122 64.48 38.78 9.44
N LYS A 123 65.35 38.51 8.47
CA LYS A 123 66.20 39.53 7.82
C LYS A 123 65.54 40.24 6.63
N VAL A 124 64.41 39.73 6.12
CA VAL A 124 63.69 40.29 4.96
C VAL A 124 62.51 41.19 5.42
N ARG A 125 62.47 41.54 6.71
CA ARG A 125 61.49 42.46 7.30
C ARG A 125 62.15 43.79 7.64
#